data_AF-A0A067CME5-F1
#
_entry.id   AF-A0A067CME5-F1
#
_cell.length_a   1.000
_cell.length_b   1.000
_cell.length_c   1.000
_cell.angle_alpha   90.00
_cell.angle_beta   90.00
_cell.angle_gamma   90.00
#
_symmetry.space_group_name_H-M   'P 1'
#
loop_
_entity.id
_entity.type
_entity.pdbx_description
1 polymer ?
#
loop_
_entity_poly.entity_id
_entity_poly.type
_entity_poly.pdbx_seq_one_letter_code
_entity_poly.pdbx_strand_id
1 'polypeptide(L)'
;MHDNNKRDYIRLPDTILPKYADFVYQVMLRAVKFRAHLHWLDRADQACLFCPAHETYRHFLVDCDFIKDVWSTLHAVTVPFGVTLPTTLSGYLYATPKTASNMHQAAFRYLWPVLRACVWFNVWRVRNDRVFRADLPLPSPWTIAVKAARVAQLHLHHSLVQEPEQPALRRLLRLLAQHEWPRRHLVPRIALLPPPT
;
A
#
# COMPACT_ATOMS: atom_id res chain seq x y z
N MET A 1 -19.83 17.94 -27.19
CA MET A 1 -18.62 17.08 -27.23
C MET A 1 -17.82 17.40 -25.96
N HIS A 2 -18.13 16.72 -24.85
CA HIS A 2 -17.50 16.96 -23.55
C HIS A 2 -16.25 16.09 -23.45
N ASP A 3 -15.09 16.71 -23.66
CA ASP A 3 -13.82 16.09 -23.32
C ASP A 3 -13.60 16.23 -21.81
N ASN A 4 -14.01 15.20 -21.08
CA ASN A 4 -13.77 15.06 -19.65
C ASN A 4 -12.28 14.82 -19.44
N ASN A 5 -11.52 15.91 -19.36
CA ASN A 5 -10.16 15.94 -18.88
C ASN A 5 -10.14 15.59 -17.38
N LYS A 6 -10.32 14.29 -17.07
CA LYS A 6 -10.02 13.73 -15.75
C LYS A 6 -8.51 13.83 -15.56
N ARG A 7 -8.07 14.94 -14.98
CA ARG A 7 -6.75 14.99 -14.37
C ARG A 7 -6.72 13.92 -13.29
N ASP A 8 -5.94 12.88 -13.55
CA ASP A 8 -5.70 11.79 -12.61
C ASP A 8 -4.82 12.30 -11.47
N TYR A 9 -5.45 12.94 -10.47
CA TYR A 9 -4.76 13.37 -9.26
C TYR A 9 -4.49 12.17 -8.36
N ILE A 10 -3.34 12.17 -7.67
CA ILE A 10 -3.08 11.21 -6.60
C ILE A 10 -4.16 11.36 -5.53
N ARG A 11 -4.87 10.26 -5.27
CA ARG A 11 -5.84 10.20 -4.17
C ARG A 11 -5.14 9.67 -2.93
N LEU A 12 -5.19 10.43 -1.86
CA LEU A 12 -4.80 10.04 -0.51
C LEU A 12 -5.91 10.51 0.43
N PRO A 13 -6.35 9.69 1.40
CA PRO A 13 -7.31 10.13 2.41
C PRO A 13 -6.72 11.20 3.31
N ASP A 14 -7.52 12.17 3.73
CA ASP A 14 -7.10 13.24 4.65
C ASP A 14 -6.60 12.68 5.99
N THR A 15 -7.08 11.50 6.37
CA THR A 15 -6.76 10.83 7.63
C THR A 15 -5.48 9.99 7.57
N ILE A 16 -4.81 9.93 6.41
CA ILE A 16 -3.54 9.21 6.28
C ILE A 16 -2.46 9.95 7.08
N LEU A 17 -1.61 9.22 7.81
CA LEU A 17 -0.55 9.88 8.58
C LEU A 17 0.46 10.52 7.61
N PRO A 18 0.94 11.75 7.92
CA PRO A 18 1.75 12.55 7.01
C PRO A 18 2.94 11.81 6.39
N LYS A 19 3.67 10.99 7.17
CA LYS A 19 4.84 10.27 6.66
C LYS A 19 4.55 9.28 5.52
N TYR A 20 3.36 8.68 5.48
CA TYR A 20 2.99 7.75 4.42
C TYR A 20 2.50 8.49 3.18
N ALA A 21 1.77 9.59 3.37
CA ALA A 21 1.42 10.51 2.28
C ALA A 21 2.67 11.13 1.63
N ASP A 22 3.58 11.65 2.46
CA ASP A 22 4.82 12.26 2.03
C ASP A 22 5.64 11.29 1.16
N PHE A 23 5.79 10.03 1.59
CA PHE A 23 6.48 9.03 0.78
C PHE A 23 5.83 8.81 -0.59
N VAL A 24 4.50 8.77 -0.65
CA VAL A 24 3.78 8.69 -1.93
C VAL A 24 4.07 9.90 -2.81
N TYR A 25 4.07 11.12 -2.24
CA TYR A 25 4.40 12.33 -2.98
C TYR A 25 5.85 12.32 -3.47
N GLN A 26 6.80 11.86 -2.65
CA GLN A 26 8.18 11.67 -3.07
C GLN A 26 8.28 10.69 -4.24
N VAL A 27 7.51 9.60 -4.24
CA VAL A 27 7.45 8.68 -5.39
C VAL A 27 6.94 9.38 -6.64
N MET A 28 5.84 10.13 -6.52
CA MET A 28 5.25 10.89 -7.63
C MET A 28 6.24 11.89 -8.23
N LEU A 29 6.91 12.64 -7.37
CA LEU A 29 7.87 13.69 -7.74
C LEU A 29 9.24 13.14 -8.13
N ARG A 30 9.42 11.81 -8.10
CA ARG A 30 10.70 11.12 -8.31
C ARG A 30 11.82 11.64 -7.39
N ALA A 31 11.47 11.96 -6.14
CA ALA A 31 12.39 12.45 -5.11
C ALA A 31 13.03 11.34 -4.25
N VAL A 32 12.54 10.10 -4.30
CA VAL A 32 13.12 8.95 -3.59
C VAL A 32 14.48 8.58 -4.19
N LYS A 33 15.54 8.55 -3.37
CA LYS A 33 16.87 8.12 -3.81
C LYS A 33 16.99 6.59 -3.81
N PHE A 34 17.41 6.04 -4.94
CA PHE A 34 17.64 4.61 -5.12
C PHE A 34 19.09 4.19 -4.75
N ARG A 35 19.35 2.92 -4.37
CA ARG A 35 20.71 2.40 -4.07
C ARG A 35 21.65 2.65 -5.24
N ALA A 36 21.11 2.49 -6.45
CA ALA A 36 21.74 2.86 -7.72
C ALA A 36 22.24 4.31 -7.80
N HIS A 37 21.65 5.24 -7.03
CA HIS A 37 22.02 6.65 -7.00
C HIS A 37 22.88 7.03 -5.79
N LEU A 38 23.28 6.07 -4.95
CA LEU A 38 24.13 6.30 -3.79
C LEU A 38 25.57 5.96 -4.17
N HIS A 39 26.31 6.96 -4.66
CA HIS A 39 27.67 6.79 -5.19
C HIS A 39 28.71 6.33 -4.15
N TRP A 40 28.40 6.46 -2.86
CA TRP A 40 29.24 6.00 -1.76
C TRP A 40 29.03 4.51 -1.44
N LEU A 41 28.00 3.86 -1.99
CA LEU A 41 27.87 2.40 -1.93
C LEU A 41 28.77 1.74 -2.97
N ASP A 42 29.35 0.60 -2.61
CA ASP A 42 30.07 -0.25 -3.53
C ASP A 42 29.17 -0.67 -4.71
N ARG A 43 29.77 -0.87 -5.89
CA ARG A 43 29.00 -1.24 -7.10
C ARG A 43 28.18 -2.51 -6.90
N ALA A 44 28.71 -3.47 -6.13
CA ALA A 44 27.99 -4.70 -5.78
C ALA A 44 26.71 -4.42 -4.95
N ASP A 45 26.70 -3.33 -4.19
CA ASP A 45 25.60 -2.91 -3.32
C ASP A 45 24.60 -1.97 -4.01
N GLN A 46 24.87 -1.50 -5.22
CA GLN A 46 23.99 -0.58 -5.95
C GLN A 46 22.79 -1.27 -6.62
N ALA A 47 22.73 -2.61 -6.60
CA ALA A 47 21.58 -3.39 -7.04
C ALA A 47 20.38 -3.25 -6.08
N CYS A 48 19.24 -3.79 -6.51
CA CYS A 48 18.06 -3.94 -5.66
C CYS A 48 18.42 -4.76 -4.41
N LEU A 49 17.89 -4.37 -3.27
CA LEU A 49 18.15 -5.10 -2.02
C LEU A 49 17.66 -6.57 -2.07
N PHE A 50 16.62 -6.84 -2.85
CA PHE A 50 15.91 -8.11 -2.81
C PHE A 50 16.23 -9.03 -3.99
N CYS A 51 16.95 -8.55 -5.01
CA CYS A 51 17.34 -9.34 -6.18
C CYS A 51 18.52 -8.69 -6.93
N PRO A 52 19.16 -9.40 -7.88
CA PRO A 52 20.33 -8.86 -8.60
C PRO A 52 20.05 -7.70 -9.58
N ALA A 53 18.79 -7.34 -9.81
CA ALA A 53 18.42 -6.35 -10.82
C ALA A 53 18.78 -4.91 -10.39
N HIS A 54 18.94 -4.03 -11.38
CA HIS A 54 19.16 -2.60 -11.15
C HIS A 54 17.92 -1.95 -10.51
N GLU A 55 18.13 -1.22 -9.41
CA GLU A 55 17.04 -0.62 -8.64
C GLU A 55 16.52 0.66 -9.31
N THR A 56 15.28 0.62 -9.81
CA THR A 56 14.55 1.78 -10.34
C THR A 56 13.22 1.96 -9.61
N TYR A 57 12.54 3.09 -9.80
CA TYR A 57 11.16 3.29 -9.27
C TYR A 57 10.23 2.13 -9.62
N ARG A 58 10.22 1.76 -10.91
CA ARG A 58 9.35 0.72 -11.43
C ARG A 58 9.73 -0.64 -10.87
N HIS A 59 11.01 -0.97 -10.84
CA HIS A 59 11.48 -2.22 -10.28
C HIS A 59 11.18 -2.31 -8.78
N PHE A 60 11.59 -1.31 -8.00
CA PHE A 60 11.49 -1.32 -6.54
C PHE A 60 10.06 -1.30 -6.01
N LEU A 61 9.11 -0.67 -6.72
CA LEU A 61 7.74 -0.49 -6.23
C LEU A 61 6.73 -1.44 -6.87
N VAL A 62 7.08 -2.09 -7.98
CA VAL A 62 6.17 -2.90 -8.79
C VAL A 62 6.80 -4.22 -9.26
N ASP A 63 7.90 -4.17 -10.02
CA ASP A 63 8.34 -5.35 -10.80
C ASP A 63 9.21 -6.34 -10.05
N CYS A 64 9.82 -5.95 -8.92
CA CYS A 64 10.65 -6.84 -8.10
C CYS A 64 9.81 -8.01 -7.55
N ASP A 65 10.31 -9.24 -7.65
CA ASP A 65 9.55 -10.43 -7.24
C ASP A 65 9.22 -10.42 -5.74
N PHE A 66 10.14 -9.93 -4.91
CA PHE A 66 9.85 -9.68 -3.49
C PHE A 66 8.62 -8.79 -3.29
N ILE A 67 8.46 -7.76 -4.13
CA ILE A 67 7.36 -6.81 -4.05
C ILE A 67 6.07 -7.43 -4.57
N LYS A 68 6.14 -8.21 -5.63
CA LYS A 68 5.01 -9.01 -6.11
C LYS A 68 4.53 -9.97 -5.03
N ASP A 69 5.43 -10.58 -4.26
CA ASP A 69 5.08 -11.49 -3.16
C ASP A 69 4.41 -10.76 -1.98
N VAL A 70 4.91 -9.57 -1.64
CA VAL A 70 4.27 -8.69 -0.65
C VAL A 70 2.83 -8.37 -1.08
N TRP A 71 2.67 -7.97 -2.34
CA TRP A 71 1.37 -7.66 -2.91
C TRP A 71 0.47 -8.89 -3.03
N SER A 72 1.01 -10.06 -3.34
CA SER A 72 0.27 -11.31 -3.46
C SER A 72 -0.40 -11.71 -2.14
N THR A 73 0.26 -11.45 -1.02
CA THR A 73 -0.34 -11.65 0.32
C THR A 73 -1.61 -10.80 0.50
N LEU A 74 -1.55 -9.52 0.12
CA LEU A 74 -2.70 -8.61 0.20
C LEU A 74 -3.74 -8.88 -0.90
N HIS A 75 -3.30 -9.38 -2.05
CA HIS A 75 -4.16 -9.72 -3.17
C HIS A 75 -5.03 -10.93 -2.83
N ALA A 76 -4.46 -11.97 -2.20
CA ALA A 76 -5.20 -13.17 -1.80
C ALA A 76 -6.45 -12.86 -0.98
N VAL A 77 -6.43 -11.80 -0.15
CA VAL A 77 -7.57 -11.40 0.69
C VAL A 77 -8.52 -10.43 -0.02
N THR A 78 -8.13 -9.89 -1.17
CA THR A 78 -8.93 -8.93 -1.95
C THR A 78 -9.50 -9.51 -3.26
N VAL A 79 -8.93 -10.61 -3.76
CA VAL A 79 -9.42 -11.37 -4.93
C VAL A 79 -10.91 -11.71 -4.86
N PRO A 80 -11.49 -12.15 -3.71
CA PRO A 80 -12.92 -12.46 -3.63
C PRO A 80 -13.83 -11.26 -3.94
N PHE A 81 -13.31 -10.03 -3.85
CA PHE A 81 -14.03 -8.80 -4.20
C PHE A 81 -13.85 -8.38 -5.67
N GLY A 82 -13.23 -9.23 -6.49
CA GLY A 82 -12.93 -8.96 -7.89
C GLY A 82 -11.79 -7.97 -8.11
N VAL A 83 -10.87 -7.85 -7.16
CA VAL A 83 -9.74 -6.91 -7.24
C VAL A 83 -8.67 -7.43 -8.17
N THR A 84 -8.29 -6.61 -9.15
CA THR A 84 -7.10 -6.82 -9.99
C THR A 84 -6.04 -5.79 -9.62
N LEU A 85 -4.86 -6.25 -9.22
CA LEU A 85 -3.75 -5.34 -8.94
C LEU A 85 -3.26 -4.67 -10.24
N PRO A 86 -2.86 -3.39 -10.19
CA PRO A 86 -2.18 -2.75 -11.31
C PRO A 86 -0.83 -3.44 -11.59
N THR A 87 -0.36 -3.35 -12.83
CA THR A 87 0.95 -3.89 -13.26
C THR A 87 1.95 -2.79 -13.60
N THR A 88 1.56 -1.52 -13.45
CA THR A 88 2.39 -0.36 -13.79
C THR A 88 2.47 0.60 -12.61
N LEU A 89 3.57 1.34 -12.51
CA LEU A 89 3.75 2.35 -11.47
C LEU A 89 2.65 3.42 -11.53
N SER A 90 2.27 3.86 -12.74
CA SER A 90 1.16 4.81 -12.93
C SER A 90 -0.17 4.23 -12.48
N GLY A 91 -0.44 2.95 -12.77
CA GLY A 91 -1.63 2.26 -12.30
C GLY A 91 -1.71 2.20 -10.78
N TYR A 92 -0.59 1.95 -10.09
CA TYR A 92 -0.55 2.04 -8.64
C TYR A 92 -0.80 3.47 -8.12
N LEU A 93 -0.21 4.49 -8.75
CA LEU A 93 -0.32 5.88 -8.31
C LEU A 93 -1.72 6.47 -8.49
N TYR A 94 -2.33 6.22 -9.65
CA TYR A 94 -3.46 7.00 -10.14
C TYR A 94 -4.75 6.20 -10.26
N ALA A 95 -4.67 4.88 -10.43
CA ALA A 95 -5.86 4.05 -10.52
C ALA A 95 -6.27 3.49 -9.15
N THR A 96 -7.58 3.38 -8.95
CA THR A 96 -8.13 2.46 -7.96
C THR A 96 -8.37 1.12 -8.65
N PRO A 97 -7.94 -0.02 -8.09
CA PRO A 97 -8.27 -1.34 -8.62
C PRO A 97 -9.76 -1.46 -8.88
N LYS A 98 -10.12 -2.05 -10.02
CA LYS A 98 -11.51 -2.40 -10.31
C LYS A 98 -11.96 -3.48 -9.33
N THR A 99 -13.23 -3.47 -8.99
CA THR A 99 -13.88 -4.43 -8.10
C THR A 99 -15.14 -4.96 -8.74
N ALA A 100 -15.66 -6.09 -8.24
CA ALA A 100 -16.85 -6.75 -8.79
C ALA A 100 -18.16 -5.96 -8.57
N SER A 101 -18.20 -4.97 -7.68
CA SER A 101 -19.41 -4.18 -7.41
C SER A 101 -19.11 -2.71 -7.16
N ASN A 102 -20.05 -1.83 -7.55
CA ASN A 102 -19.94 -0.38 -7.30
C ASN A 102 -19.78 -0.03 -5.81
N MET A 103 -20.37 -0.85 -4.94
CA MET A 103 -20.25 -0.71 -3.49
C MET A 103 -18.83 -1.02 -3.01
N HIS A 104 -18.22 -2.12 -3.46
CA HIS A 104 -16.81 -2.42 -3.17
C HIS A 104 -15.92 -1.32 -3.75
N GLN A 105 -16.24 -0.82 -4.94
CA GLN A 105 -15.46 0.24 -5.58
C GLN A 105 -15.41 1.50 -4.72
N ALA A 106 -16.53 1.92 -4.12
CA ALA A 106 -16.58 3.08 -3.24
C ALA A 106 -15.65 2.90 -2.02
N ALA A 107 -15.67 1.73 -1.38
CA ALA A 107 -14.79 1.43 -0.25
C ALA A 107 -13.30 1.32 -0.66
N PHE A 108 -13.01 0.72 -1.83
CA PHE A 108 -11.65 0.58 -2.34
C PHE A 108 -11.03 1.91 -2.76
N ARG A 109 -11.80 2.92 -3.17
CA ARG A 109 -11.28 4.29 -3.40
C ARG A 109 -10.60 4.86 -2.16
N TYR A 110 -11.05 4.46 -0.96
CA TYR A 110 -10.42 4.83 0.30
C TYR A 110 -9.31 3.85 0.68
N LEU A 111 -9.62 2.54 0.70
CA LEU A 111 -8.70 1.51 1.18
C LEU A 111 -7.41 1.40 0.35
N TRP A 112 -7.52 1.53 -0.97
CA TRP A 112 -6.38 1.32 -1.87
C TRP A 112 -5.22 2.31 -1.66
N PRO A 113 -5.45 3.64 -1.65
CA PRO A 113 -4.41 4.61 -1.29
C PRO A 113 -3.68 4.31 0.01
N VAL A 114 -4.41 3.89 1.04
CA VAL A 114 -3.84 3.55 2.36
C VAL A 114 -2.95 2.33 2.24
N LEU A 115 -3.44 1.24 1.66
CA LEU A 115 -2.67 0.00 1.48
C LEU A 115 -1.39 0.26 0.67
N ARG A 116 -1.50 0.98 -0.45
CA ARG A 116 -0.35 1.35 -1.28
C ARG A 116 0.69 2.14 -0.51
N ALA A 117 0.28 3.20 0.18
CA ALA A 117 1.22 4.01 0.95
C ALA A 117 1.90 3.18 2.06
N CYS A 118 1.14 2.32 2.74
CA CYS A 118 1.67 1.46 3.80
C CYS A 118 2.66 0.42 3.26
N VAL A 119 2.35 -0.26 2.16
CA VAL A 119 3.25 -1.26 1.55
C VAL A 119 4.53 -0.58 1.09
N TRP A 120 4.40 0.44 0.26
CA TRP A 120 5.54 1.15 -0.31
C TRP A 120 6.45 1.75 0.75
N PHE A 121 5.90 2.41 1.77
CA PHE A 121 6.70 2.95 2.86
C PHE A 121 7.42 1.86 3.66
N ASN A 122 6.76 0.74 3.96
CA ASN A 122 7.39 -0.32 4.76
C ASN A 122 8.51 -1.02 4.01
N VAL A 123 8.35 -1.25 2.70
CA VAL A 123 9.43 -1.77 1.84
C VAL A 123 10.58 -0.76 1.78
N TRP A 124 10.27 0.51 1.45
CA TRP A 124 11.28 1.56 1.38
C TRP A 124 12.06 1.69 2.67
N ARG A 125 11.40 1.67 3.83
CA ARG A 125 12.07 1.75 5.12
C ARG A 125 13.05 0.60 5.33
N VAL A 126 12.65 -0.64 5.04
CA VAL A 126 13.55 -1.81 5.17
C VAL A 126 14.75 -1.67 4.26
N ARG A 127 14.50 -1.23 3.03
CA ARG A 127 15.57 -0.96 2.08
C ARG A 127 16.52 0.11 2.61
N ASN A 128 15.98 1.23 3.08
CA ASN A 128 16.75 2.38 3.54
C ASN A 128 17.53 2.08 4.82
N ASP A 129 16.94 1.35 5.77
CA ASP A 129 17.61 0.92 7.00
C ASP A 129 18.86 0.08 6.68
N ARG A 130 18.79 -0.77 5.65
CA ARG A 130 19.90 -1.65 5.24
C ARG A 130 20.95 -0.99 4.37
N VAL A 131 20.70 0.21 3.86
CA VAL A 131 21.77 1.03 3.28
C VAL A 131 22.79 1.38 4.36
N PHE A 132 22.35 1.61 5.60
CA PHE A 132 23.20 2.01 6.71
C PHE A 132 23.49 0.89 7.72
N ARG A 133 22.66 -0.16 7.75
CA ARG A 133 22.76 -1.32 8.65
C ARG A 133 22.60 -2.63 7.89
N ALA A 134 23.66 -3.02 7.18
CA ALA A 134 23.67 -4.20 6.32
C ALA A 134 23.51 -5.53 7.10
N ASP A 135 23.82 -5.52 8.39
CA ASP A 135 23.77 -6.63 9.35
C ASP A 135 22.36 -7.06 9.74
N LEU A 136 21.35 -6.22 9.52
CA LEU A 136 19.96 -6.56 9.83
C LEU A 136 19.54 -7.85 9.11
N PRO A 137 18.56 -8.62 9.59
CA PRO A 137 17.97 -9.73 8.84
C PRO A 137 17.01 -9.22 7.75
N LEU A 138 16.96 -9.89 6.59
CA LEU A 138 15.98 -9.55 5.55
C LEU A 138 14.62 -10.08 5.98
N PRO A 139 13.59 -9.23 6.09
CA PRO A 139 12.24 -9.69 6.40
C PRO A 139 11.66 -10.44 5.20
N SER A 140 10.86 -11.47 5.46
CA SER A 140 10.07 -12.12 4.41
C SER A 140 9.04 -11.15 3.79
N PRO A 141 8.57 -11.39 2.55
CA PRO A 141 7.46 -10.64 1.96
C PRO A 141 6.21 -10.62 2.85
N TRP A 142 5.90 -11.77 3.46
CA TRP A 142 4.81 -11.89 4.42
C TRP A 142 4.95 -10.95 5.61
N THR A 143 6.14 -10.86 6.20
CA THR A 143 6.43 -9.96 7.33
C THR A 143 6.15 -8.50 6.96
N ILE A 144 6.51 -8.08 5.73
CA ILE A 144 6.22 -6.74 5.23
C ILE A 144 4.73 -6.54 5.02
N ALA A 145 4.04 -7.50 4.40
CA ALA A 145 2.61 -7.44 4.18
C ALA A 145 1.83 -7.30 5.50
N VAL A 146 2.17 -8.09 6.52
CA VAL A 146 1.58 -7.99 7.87
C VAL A 146 1.86 -6.62 8.50
N LYS A 147 3.08 -6.09 8.37
CA LYS A 147 3.43 -4.78 8.91
C LYS A 147 2.67 -3.65 8.22
N ALA A 148 2.58 -3.70 6.90
CA ALA A 148 1.82 -2.76 6.10
C ALA A 148 0.32 -2.82 6.43
N ALA A 149 -0.25 -4.02 6.57
CA ALA A 149 -1.66 -4.21 6.94
C ALA A 149 -1.98 -3.66 8.32
N ARG A 150 -1.11 -3.88 9.32
CA ARG A 150 -1.31 -3.34 10.68
C ARG A 150 -1.22 -1.82 10.73
N VAL A 151 -0.37 -1.22 9.91
CA VAL A 151 -0.34 0.23 9.76
C VAL A 151 -1.62 0.72 9.06
N ALA A 152 -2.06 0.04 8.00
CA ALA A 152 -3.32 0.35 7.34
C ALA A 152 -4.51 0.24 8.31
N GLN A 153 -4.51 -0.77 9.19
CA GLN A 153 -5.50 -0.93 10.26
C GLN A 153 -5.57 0.31 11.17
N LEU A 154 -4.44 0.93 11.51
CA LEU A 154 -4.40 2.16 12.30
C LEU A 154 -5.02 3.34 11.52
N HIS A 155 -4.72 3.49 10.24
CA HIS A 155 -5.34 4.53 9.41
C HIS A 155 -6.86 4.34 9.28
N LEU A 156 -7.29 3.10 9.05
CA LEU A 156 -8.71 2.74 8.98
C LEU A 156 -9.41 3.01 10.32
N HIS A 157 -8.74 2.73 11.44
CA HIS A 157 -9.25 3.05 12.77
C HIS A 157 -9.46 4.55 12.93
N HIS A 158 -8.44 5.38 12.67
CA HIS A 158 -8.58 6.84 12.76
C HIS A 158 -9.67 7.39 11.85
N SER A 159 -9.78 6.87 10.63
CA SER A 159 -10.85 7.25 9.70
C SER A 159 -12.24 6.99 10.27
N LEU A 160 -12.45 5.82 10.87
CA LEU A 160 -13.75 5.45 11.45
C LEU A 160 -14.04 6.16 12.77
N VAL A 161 -13.02 6.70 13.44
CA VAL A 161 -13.21 7.60 14.59
C VAL A 161 -13.64 8.99 14.12
N GLN A 162 -13.03 9.51 13.06
CA GLN A 162 -13.34 10.83 12.52
C GLN A 162 -14.67 10.86 11.75
N GLU A 163 -14.97 9.80 11.00
CA GLU A 163 -16.21 9.64 10.24
C GLU A 163 -16.85 8.29 10.55
N PRO A 164 -17.63 8.19 11.64
CA PRO A 164 -18.17 6.94 12.11
C PRO A 164 -19.13 6.26 11.13
N GLU A 165 -19.81 7.01 10.27
CA GLU A 165 -20.88 6.44 9.46
C GLU A 165 -20.40 5.70 8.21
N GLN A 166 -19.18 5.95 7.70
CA GLN A 166 -18.68 5.51 6.38
C GLN A 166 -19.18 4.09 5.96
N PRO A 167 -20.32 3.99 5.27
CA PRO A 167 -21.08 2.72 5.27
C PRO A 167 -20.47 1.71 4.32
N ALA A 168 -19.95 2.18 3.18
CA ALA A 168 -19.24 1.35 2.23
C ALA A 168 -17.96 0.75 2.85
N LEU A 169 -17.18 1.56 3.58
CA LEU A 169 -15.95 1.11 4.23
C LEU A 169 -16.25 0.10 5.33
N ARG A 170 -17.19 0.41 6.24
CA ARG A 170 -17.59 -0.54 7.30
C ARG A 170 -18.08 -1.85 6.75
N ARG A 171 -18.92 -1.83 5.71
CA ARG A 171 -19.43 -3.05 5.08
C ARG A 171 -18.31 -3.89 4.47
N LEU A 172 -17.39 -3.25 3.73
CA LEU A 172 -16.21 -3.95 3.20
C LEU A 172 -15.35 -4.56 4.32
N LEU A 173 -15.09 -3.81 5.39
CA LEU A 173 -14.28 -4.28 6.51
C LEU A 173 -14.93 -5.45 7.26
N ARG A 174 -16.26 -5.46 7.39
CA ARG A 174 -17.00 -6.61 7.96
C ARG A 174 -16.92 -7.84 7.06
N LEU A 175 -16.99 -7.66 5.73
CA LEU A 175 -16.80 -8.77 4.79
C LEU A 175 -15.37 -9.31 4.86
N LEU A 176 -14.36 -8.43 4.87
CA LEU A 176 -12.97 -8.81 5.06
C LEU A 176 -12.78 -9.57 6.38
N ALA A 177 -13.43 -9.15 7.47
CA ALA A 177 -13.30 -9.80 8.77
C ALA A 177 -13.82 -11.25 8.82
N GLN A 178 -14.53 -11.72 7.80
CA GLN A 178 -14.91 -13.13 7.70
C GLN A 178 -13.70 -14.05 7.45
N HIS A 179 -12.58 -13.50 6.96
CA HIS A 179 -11.34 -14.23 6.76
C HIS A 179 -10.34 -13.97 7.90
N GLU A 180 -9.62 -15.02 8.33
CA GLU A 180 -8.74 -14.95 9.50
C GLU A 180 -7.65 -13.87 9.36
N TRP A 181 -6.94 -13.87 8.24
CA TRP A 181 -5.82 -12.96 8.03
C TRP A 181 -6.21 -11.47 8.09
N PRO A 182 -7.14 -10.97 7.27
CA PRO A 182 -7.53 -9.56 7.33
C PRO A 182 -8.19 -9.20 8.66
N ARG A 183 -8.96 -10.12 9.29
CA ARG A 183 -9.50 -9.91 10.65
C ARG A 183 -8.38 -9.65 11.67
N ARG A 184 -7.27 -10.38 11.58
CA ARG A 184 -6.14 -10.27 12.52
C ARG A 184 -5.21 -9.09 12.23
N HIS A 185 -5.05 -8.72 10.96
CA HIS A 185 -3.96 -7.82 10.54
C HIS A 185 -4.41 -6.50 9.91
N LEU A 186 -5.63 -6.41 9.35
CA LEU A 186 -6.07 -5.25 8.57
C LEU A 186 -7.32 -4.57 9.13
N VAL A 187 -8.30 -5.34 9.61
CA VAL A 187 -9.60 -4.80 10.02
C VAL A 187 -9.54 -4.26 11.44
N PRO A 188 -9.79 -2.96 11.68
CA PRO A 188 -9.81 -2.41 13.02
C PRO A 188 -11.07 -2.85 13.78
N ARG A 189 -10.96 -3.09 15.10
CA ARG A 189 -12.07 -3.57 15.93
C ARG A 189 -13.32 -2.67 15.86
N ILE A 190 -13.13 -1.35 15.76
CA ILE A 190 -14.23 -0.37 15.67
C ILE A 190 -15.15 -0.58 14.46
N ALA A 191 -14.64 -1.18 13.37
CA ALA A 191 -15.47 -1.50 12.19
C ALA A 191 -16.51 -2.59 12.47
N LEU A 192 -16.26 -3.43 13.49
CA LEU A 192 -17.12 -4.54 13.88
C LEU A 192 -18.17 -4.13 14.91
N LEU A 193 -17.99 -2.99 15.56
CA LEU A 193 -18.94 -2.44 16.51
C LEU A 193 -20.13 -1.78 15.77
N PRO A 194 -21.31 -1.70 16.41
CA PRO A 194 -22.36 -0.80 15.95
C PRO A 194 -21.83 0.64 15.88
N PRO A 195 -22.37 1.49 14.98
CA PRO A 195 -22.09 2.91 15.02
C PRO A 195 -22.51 3.49 16.39
N PRO A 196 -21.78 4.47 16.94
CA PRO A 196 -22.24 5.17 18.13
C PRO A 196 -23.60 5.82 17.85
N THR A 197 -24.55 5.64 18.78
CA THR A 197 -25.87 6.28 18.79
C THR A 197 -25.78 7.76 19.07
#